data_AF-A0AAP8T1I3-F1
#
_entry.id   AF-A0AAP8T1I3-F1
#
_cell.length_a   1.000
_cell.length_b   1.000
_cell.length_c   1.000
_cell.angle_alpha   90.00
_cell.angle_beta   90.00
_cell.angle_gamma   90.00
#
_symmetry.space_group_name_H-M   'P 1'
#
loop_
_entity.id
_entity.type
_entity.pdbx_description
1 polymer ?
#
loop_
_entity_poly.entity_id
_entity_poly.type
_entity_poly.pdbx_seq_one_letter_code
_entity_poly.pdbx_strand_id
1 'polypeptide(L)' 'MDLWTAFQALILGVVEGLTEFLPISSTGHQIIVADLLNLGGERAMAFNIIIQLGAILAVVWEFR' A
#
# COMPACT_ATOMS: atom_id res chain seq x y z
N MET A 1 17.03 0.63 7.07
CA MET A 1 16.19 1.20 6.00
C MET A 1 16.76 2.56 5.69
N ASP A 2 16.98 2.86 4.42
CA ASP A 2 17.27 4.21 3.98
C ASP A 2 16.01 5.07 4.05
N LEU A 3 16.19 6.38 4.20
CA LEU A 3 15.07 7.33 4.28
C LEU A 3 14.18 7.30 3.03
N TRP A 4 14.78 7.00 1.87
CA TRP A 4 14.08 6.92 0.61
C TRP A 4 13.09 5.74 0.58
N THR A 5 13.51 4.54 0.95
CA THR A 5 12.59 3.39 1.03
C THR A 5 11.49 3.62 2.06
N ALA A 6 11.80 4.26 3.20
CA ALA A 6 10.78 4.60 4.20
C ALA A 6 9.74 5.58 3.62
N PHE A 7 10.18 6.57 2.85
CA PHE A 7 9.30 7.52 2.18
C PHE A 7 8.43 6.85 1.10
N GLN A 8 9.00 5.93 0.31
CA GLN A 8 8.24 5.16 -0.66
C GLN A 8 7.17 4.27 0.01
N ALA A 9 7.52 3.61 1.12
CA ALA A 9 6.58 2.80 1.91
C ALA A 9 5.44 3.64 2.49
N LEU A 10 5.73 4.87 2.92
CA LEU A 10 4.72 5.82 3.38
C LEU A 10 3.74 6.18 2.25
N ILE A 11 4.25 6.48 1.05
CA ILE A 11 3.40 6.81 -0.12
C ILE A 11 2.46 5.65 -0.45
N LEU A 12 3.00 4.45 -0.59
CA LEU A 12 2.19 3.26 -0.89
C LEU A 12 1.18 2.95 0.23
N GLY A 13 1.52 3.22 1.50
CA GLY A 13 0.60 3.10 2.64
C GLY A 13 -0.56 4.07 2.60
N VAL A 14 -0.30 5.32 2.24
CA VAL A 14 -1.35 6.31 2.04
C VAL A 14 -2.26 5.91 0.87
N VAL A 15 -1.67 5.46 -0.24
CA VAL A 15 -2.45 4.99 -1.41
C VAL A 15 -3.34 3.81 -1.02
N GLU A 16 -2.82 2.82 -0.30
CA GLU A 16 -3.60 1.66 0.13
C GLU A 16 -4.76 2.09 1.03
N GLY A 17 -4.46 2.81 2.12
CA GLY A 17 -5.48 3.20 3.09
C GLY A 17 -6.57 4.09 2.49
N LEU A 18 -6.25 4.87 1.46
CA LEU A 18 -7.23 5.71 0.76
C LEU A 18 -8.04 4.96 -0.30
N THR A 19 -7.47 3.94 -0.95
CA THR A 19 -8.11 3.31 -2.11
C THR A 19 -8.79 1.99 -1.78
N GLU A 20 -8.41 1.31 -0.70
CA GLU A 20 -8.94 -0.01 -0.34
C GLU A 20 -10.43 0.02 0.02
N PHE A 21 -10.90 1.12 0.62
CA PHE A 21 -12.31 1.27 1.00
C PHE A 21 -13.18 1.92 -0.08
N LEU A 22 -12.57 2.42 -1.15
CA LEU A 22 -13.26 3.05 -2.27
C LEU A 22 -13.41 2.04 -3.42
N PRO A 23 -14.51 2.05 -4.19
CA PRO A 23 -14.71 1.14 -5.32
C PRO A 23 -13.92 1.59 -6.57
N ILE A 24 -12.61 1.79 -6.40
CA ILE A 24 -11.69 2.33 -7.43
C ILE A 24 -10.45 1.45 -7.68
N SER A 25 -10.39 0.25 -7.07
CA SER A 25 -9.28 -0.72 -7.17
C SER A 25 -7.95 -0.22 -6.59
N SER A 26 -7.66 -0.62 -5.35
CA SER A 26 -6.37 -0.40 -4.68
C SER A 26 -5.21 -1.05 -5.42
N THR A 27 -5.37 -2.30 -5.88
CA THR A 27 -4.34 -3.04 -6.62
C THR A 27 -3.84 -2.29 -7.85
N GLY A 28 -4.74 -1.65 -8.62
CA GLY A 28 -4.34 -0.86 -9.79
C GLY A 28 -3.49 0.35 -9.41
N HIS A 29 -3.90 1.08 -8.37
CA HIS A 29 -3.16 2.24 -7.88
C HIS A 29 -1.81 1.84 -7.28
N GLN A 30 -1.73 0.74 -6.54
CA GLN A 30 -0.47 0.20 -6.01
C GLN A 30 0.52 -0.13 -7.13
N ILE A 31 0.09 -0.80 -8.20
CA ILE A 31 0.96 -1.14 -9.33
C ILE A 31 1.51 0.12 -9.99
N ILE A 32 0.65 1.09 -10.29
CA ILE A 32 1.06 2.34 -10.96
C ILE A 32 2.01 3.14 -10.08
N VAL A 33 1.69 3.31 -8.79
CA VAL A 33 2.52 4.10 -7.88
C VAL A 33 3.84 3.41 -7.59
N ALA A 34 3.86 2.08 -7.43
CA ALA A 34 5.08 1.32 -7.23
C ALA A 34 6.02 1.44 -8.46
N ASP A 35 5.47 1.37 -9.69
CA ASP A 35 6.24 1.56 -10.92
C ASP A 35 6.82 2.99 -11.02
N LEU A 36 6.03 4.02 -10.70
CA LEU A 36 6.49 5.41 -10.64
C LEU A 36 7.61 5.63 -9.61
N LEU A 37 7.59 4.87 -8.51
CA LEU A 37 8.60 4.91 -7.47
C LEU A 37 9.82 4.03 -7.79
N ASN A 38 9.86 3.34 -8.94
CA ASN A 38 10.87 2.32 -9.27
C ASN A 38 10.96 1.18 -8.23
N LEU A 39 9.82 0.86 -7.59
CA LEU A 39 9.65 -0.27 -6.68
C LEU A 39 9.03 -1.43 -7.45
N GLY A 40 9.88 -2.24 -8.07
CA GLY A 40 9.47 -3.41 -8.84
C GLY A 40 9.86 -4.75 -8.22
N GLY A 41 9.29 -5.81 -8.76
CA GLY A 41 9.67 -7.19 -8.47
C GLY A 41 8.98 -7.81 -7.25
N GLU A 42 9.51 -8.95 -6.79
CA GLU A 42 8.93 -9.76 -5.71
C GLU A 42 8.72 -8.99 -4.41
N ARG A 43 9.61 -8.03 -4.10
CA ARG A 43 9.50 -7.21 -2.88
C ARG A 43 8.28 -6.29 -2.89
N ALA A 44 7.99 -5.66 -4.02
CA ALA A 44 6.81 -4.80 -4.15
C ALA A 44 5.52 -5.64 -4.06
N MET A 45 5.52 -6.84 -4.67
CA MET A 45 4.40 -7.76 -4.60
C MET A 45 4.12 -8.23 -3.16
N ALA A 46 5.17 -8.63 -2.42
CA ALA A 46 5.05 -8.99 -1.01
C ALA A 46 4.59 -7.81 -0.15
N PHE A 47 5.08 -6.61 -0.43
CA PHE A 47 4.69 -5.40 0.28
C PHE A 47 3.20 -5.07 0.10
N ASN A 48 2.67 -5.19 -1.13
CA ASN A 48 1.24 -4.97 -1.41
C ASN A 48 0.33 -5.91 -0.62
N ILE A 49 0.76 -7.15 -0.37
CA ILE A 49 -0.01 -8.09 0.47
C ILE A 49 0.06 -7.69 1.94
N ILE A 50 1.25 -7.30 2.43
CA ILE A 50 1.46 -6.93 3.83
C ILE A 50 0.69 -5.66 4.19
N ILE A 51 0.66 -4.68 3.29
CA ILE A 51 0.07 -3.37 3.58
C ILE A 51 -1.46 -3.41 3.64
N GLN A 52 -2.10 -4.33 2.91
CA GLN A 52 -3.53 -4.64 3.03
C GLN A 52 -3.92 -5.06 4.44
N LEU A 53 -3.03 -5.76 5.17
CA LEU A 53 -3.31 -6.12 6.57
C LEU A 53 -3.49 -4.86 7.44
N GLY A 54 -2.80 -3.76 7.12
CA GLY A 54 -3.01 -2.48 7.79
C GLY A 54 -4.41 -1.91 7.56
N ALA A 55 -4.91 -1.98 6.33
CA ALA A 55 -6.27 -1.56 6.00
C ALA A 55 -7.32 -2.45 6.67
N ILE A 56 -7.11 -3.77 6.69
CA ILE A 56 -7.98 -4.72 7.42
C ILE A 56 -8.00 -4.39 8.91
N LEU A 57 -6.84 -4.14 9.52
CA LEU A 57 -6.75 -3.76 10.93
C LEU A 57 -7.48 -2.45 11.24
N ALA A 58 -7.45 -1.48 10.32
CA ALA A 58 -8.21 -0.24 10.47
C ALA A 58 -9.72 -0.51 10.54
N VAL A 59 -10.25 -1.41 9.71
CA VAL A 59 -11.67 -1.84 9.76
C VAL A 59 -11.96 -2.60 11.06
N VAL A 60 -11.11 -3.56 11.43
CA VAL A 60 -11.28 -4.32 12.69
C VAL A 60 -11.33 -3.38 13.90
N TRP A 61 -10.51 -2.33 13.90
CA TRP A 61 -10.51 -1.34 14.97
C TRP A 61 -11.74 -0.43 14.96
N GLU A 62 -12.16 0.06 13.79
CA GLU A 62 -13.33 0.94 13.63
C GLU A 62 -14.64 0.25 14.04
N PHE A 63 -14.76 -1.05 13.77
CA PHE A 63 -15.97 -1.85 14.02
C PHE A 63 -15.89 -2.75 15.26
N ARG A 64 -14.96 -2.49 16.18
CA ARG A 64 -14.83 -3.24 17.45
C ARG A 64 -15.92 -2.89 18.46
#